data_AF-A0A0G0FX54-F1
#
_entry.id   AF-A0A0G0FX54-F1
#
_cell.length_a   1.000
_cell.length_b   1.000
_cell.length_c   1.000
_cell.angle_alpha   90.00
_cell.angle_beta   90.00
_cell.angle_gamma   90.00
#
_symmetry.space_group_name_H-M   'P 1'
#
loop_
_entity.id
_entity.type
_entity.pdbx_description
1 polymer ?
#
loop_
_entity_poly.entity_id
_entity_poly.type
_entity_poly.pdbx_seq_one_letter_code
_entity_poly.pdbx_strand_id
1 'polypeptide(L)' 'MINHLVEIFNDSELIDKIKTRLPYLFQIAEMESSRAGKVGMELI' A
#
# COMPACT_ATOMS: atom_id res chain seq x y z
N MET A 1 -24.69 -2.02 -0.05
CA MET A 1 -23.56 -2.67 -0.75
C MET A 1 -22.27 -2.36 0.01
N ILE A 2 -21.98 -3.18 1.03
CA ILE A 2 -20.72 -3.16 1.81
C ILE A 2 -19.96 -4.49 1.59
N ASN A 3 -20.61 -5.51 1.03
CA ASN A 3 -20.11 -6.89 0.99
C ASN A 3 -18.88 -7.10 0.10
N HIS A 4 -18.80 -6.42 -1.05
CA HIS A 4 -17.67 -6.63 -1.97
C HIS A 4 -16.33 -6.19 -1.36
N LEU A 5 -16.36 -5.12 -0.56
CA LEU A 5 -15.18 -4.64 0.16
C LEU A 5 -14.76 -5.62 1.26
N VAL A 6 -15.67 -6.40 1.82
CA VAL A 6 -15.35 -7.46 2.80
C VAL A 6 -14.83 -8.72 2.09
N GLU A 7 -15.35 -9.02 0.90
CA GLU A 7 -14.92 -10.16 0.09
C GLU A 7 -13.45 -10.04 -0.34
N ILE A 8 -12.99 -8.84 -0.71
CA ILE A 8 -11.57 -8.62 -1.09
C ILE A 8 -10.59 -8.90 0.05
N PHE A 9 -10.99 -8.72 1.31
CA PHE A 9 -10.14 -9.05 2.47
C PHE A 9 -10.07 -10.55 2.76
N ASN A 10 -10.90 -11.37 2.10
CA ASN A 10 -10.86 -12.82 2.21
C ASN A 10 -10.18 -13.50 0.99
N ASP A 11 -9.84 -12.74 -0.05
CA ASP A 11 -9.10 -13.26 -1.21
C ASP A 11 -7.63 -13.48 -0.83
N SER A 12 -7.26 -14.75 -0.65
CA SER A 12 -5.90 -15.15 -0.25
C SER A 12 -4.84 -14.75 -1.28
N GLU A 13 -5.16 -14.77 -2.59
CA GLU A 13 -4.20 -14.38 -3.62
C GLU A 13 -3.94 -12.87 -3.57
N LEU A 14 -4.99 -12.08 -3.36
CA LEU A 14 -4.87 -10.64 -3.18
C LEU A 14 -4.09 -10.31 -1.90
N ILE A 15 -4.37 -11.01 -0.79
CA ILE A 15 -3.66 -10.85 0.48
C ILE A 15 -2.16 -11.11 0.30
N ASP A 16 -1.79 -12.20 -0.37
CA ASP A 16 -0.38 -12.56 -0.57
C ASP A 16 0.33 -11.57 -1.51
N LYS A 17 -0.36 -11.07 -2.55
CA LYS A 17 0.17 -9.99 -3.40
C LYS A 17 0.38 -8.70 -2.61
N ILE A 18 -0.56 -8.32 -1.75
CA ILE A 18 -0.44 -7.13 -0.91
C ILE A 18 0.74 -7.29 0.05
N LYS A 19 0.85 -8.41 0.77
CA LYS A 19 1.96 -8.66 1.69
C LYS A 19 3.33 -8.62 1.00
N THR A 20 3.43 -9.13 -0.22
CA THR A 20 4.70 -9.18 -0.96
C THR A 20 5.06 -7.88 -1.68
N ARG A 21 4.08 -7.17 -2.23
CA ARG A 21 4.32 -6.02 -3.12
C ARG A 21 4.06 -4.66 -2.48
N LEU A 22 3.11 -4.56 -1.55
CA LEU A 22 2.75 -3.28 -0.93
C LEU A 22 3.93 -2.61 -0.21
N PRO A 23 4.79 -3.32 0.55
CA PRO A 23 5.94 -2.70 1.19
C PRO A 23 6.89 -2.04 0.19
N TYR A 24 7.15 -2.72 -0.93
CA TYR A 24 8.03 -2.21 -1.98
C TYR A 24 7.42 -0.99 -2.70
N LEU A 25 6.11 -1.03 -2.98
CA LEU A 25 5.41 0.09 -3.59
C LEU A 25 5.40 1.33 -2.67
N PHE A 26 5.24 1.14 -1.36
CA PHE A 26 5.36 2.21 -0.38
C PHE A 26 6.77 2.79 -0.32
N GLN A 27 7.79 1.93 -0.38
CA GLN A 27 9.19 2.38 -0.44
C GLN A 27 9.45 3.27 -1.66
N ILE A 28 8.91 2.91 -2.83
CA ILE A 28 8.99 3.74 -4.04
C ILE A 28 8.28 5.08 -3.82
N ALA A 29 7.05 5.06 -3.32
CA ALA A 29 6.27 6.27 -3.09
C ALA A 29 6.96 7.24 -2.11
N GLU A 30 7.57 6.70 -1.04
CA GLU A 30 8.39 7.46 -0.10
C GLU A 30 9.60 8.12 -0.78
N MET A 31 10.31 7.37 -1.64
CA MET A 31 11.47 7.90 -2.37
C MET A 31 11.06 9.01 -3.34
N GLU A 32 9.96 8.84 -4.07
CA GLU A 32 9.47 9.82 -5.04
C GLU A 32 8.87 11.08 -4.40
N SER A 33 8.24 10.92 -3.23
CA SER A 33 7.61 12.05 -2.50
C SER A 33 8.54 12.71 -1.49
N SER A 34 9.75 12.19 -1.30
CA SER A 34 10.74 12.75 -0.40
C SER A 34 11.49 13.92 -1.06
N ARG A 35 11.34 15.12 -0.50
CA ARG A 35 12.25 16.24 -0.77
C ARG A 35 13.32 16.28 0.32
N ALA A 36 14.58 16.15 -0.08
CA ALA A 36 15.75 16.20 0.81
C ALA A 36 15.73 15.16 1.95
N GLY A 37 15.18 13.97 1.71
CA GLY A 37 15.20 12.87 2.68
C GLY A 37 14.11 12.95 3.76
N LYS A 38 13.16 13.88 3.65
CA LYS A 38 11.98 13.95 4.51
C LYS A 38 10.74 13.52 3.72
N VAL A 39 10.13 12.42 4.15
CA VAL A 39 8.81 11.99 3.67
C VAL A 39 7.82 13.09 4.05
N GLY A 40 7.14 13.66 3.06
CA GLY A 40 6.10 14.65 3.30
C GLY A 40 4.94 14.03 4.09
N MET A 41 4.32 14.82 4.96
CA MET A 41 3.15 14.43 5.75
C MET A 41 1.94 13.98 4.91
N GLU A 42 1.99 14.18 3.59
CA GLU A 42 0.98 13.72 2.61
C GLU A 42 0.95 12.19 2.46
N LEU A 43 2.00 11.47 2.89
CA LEU A 43 2.10 10.00 2.82
C LEU A 43 1.79 9.26 4.13
N ILE A 44 1.68 9.96 5.28
CA ILE A 44 1.57 9.38 6.62
C ILE A 44 0.12 9.45 7.14
#